data_AF-A0AA42REX6-F1
#
_entry.id   AF-A0AA42REX6-F1
#
_cell.length_a   1.000
_cell.length_b   1.000
_cell.length_c   1.000
_cell.angle_alpha   90.00
_cell.angle_beta   90.00
_cell.angle_gamma   90.00
#
_symmetry.space_group_name_H-M   'P 1'
#
loop_
_entity.id
_entity.type
_entity.pdbx_description
1 polymer ?
#
loop_
_entity_poly.entity_id
_entity_poly.type
_entity_poly.pdbx_seq_one_letter_code
_entity_poly.pdbx_strand_id
1 'polypeptide(L)'
;MLNFPVPYPDELIYSLVARAGIHLGLTSPKQLLDEVFANRHVIATVDLPNHLAPLARLLPDSMGLDVERLAYMHTLFPVYAPFTPEDRRKFCLEKMAGESQGAIHLILGIVASRVKQSLSLRYCPQCLQNQRFHQGEYYWLRSWQVIGADCCLFHGTLAEANLERHAYHRHEFIAPNPLLCPPVPQSAGRDHVIRVSEIPSFLETQIIPSVRVYKRCCFR
;
A
#
# COMPACT_ATOMS: atom_id res chain seq x y z
N MET A 1 20.07 -0.34 -11.04
CA MET A 1 19.14 0.65 -11.61
C MET A 1 19.54 2.04 -11.13
N LEU A 2 19.69 3.01 -12.02
CA LEU A 2 20.01 4.40 -11.66
C LEU A 2 18.69 5.18 -11.45
N ASN A 3 18.62 6.01 -10.39
CA ASN A 3 17.48 6.89 -10.07
C ASN A 3 16.13 6.18 -9.80
N PHE A 4 16.09 5.18 -8.90
CA PHE A 4 14.80 4.72 -8.37
C PHE A 4 14.08 5.86 -7.64
N PRO A 5 12.77 6.06 -7.84
CA PRO A 5 12.02 7.08 -7.12
C PRO A 5 12.11 6.89 -5.60
N VAL A 6 12.07 8.01 -4.89
CA VAL A 6 11.91 8.05 -3.45
C VAL A 6 10.42 7.93 -3.12
N PRO A 7 10.03 7.07 -2.16
CA PRO A 7 8.64 6.95 -1.74
C PRO A 7 8.14 8.22 -1.05
N TYR A 8 6.93 8.64 -1.40
CA TYR A 8 6.23 9.70 -0.68
C TYR A 8 5.62 9.18 0.64
N PRO A 9 5.34 10.08 1.59
CA PRO A 9 4.57 9.73 2.78
C PRO A 9 3.23 9.08 2.43
N ASP A 10 2.91 7.97 3.10
CA ASP A 10 1.71 7.16 2.88
C ASP A 10 1.54 6.61 1.44
N GLU A 11 2.60 6.56 0.65
CA GLU A 11 2.58 5.93 -0.67
C GLU A 11 2.68 4.40 -0.59
N LEU A 12 1.92 3.69 -1.43
CA LEU A 12 2.04 2.24 -1.60
C LEU A 12 3.32 1.84 -2.35
N ILE A 13 3.93 0.71 -1.97
CA ILE A 13 4.98 0.07 -2.80
C ILE A 13 4.49 -0.19 -4.23
N TYR A 14 3.23 -0.58 -4.40
CA TYR A 14 2.62 -0.74 -5.73
C TYR A 14 2.74 0.54 -6.57
N SER A 15 2.48 1.70 -5.96
CA SER A 15 2.60 3.01 -6.61
C SER A 15 4.05 3.37 -6.92
N LEU A 16 4.95 3.11 -5.96
CA LEU A 16 6.38 3.40 -6.10
C LEU A 16 6.99 2.69 -7.32
N VAL A 17 6.68 1.40 -7.47
CA VAL A 17 7.15 0.60 -8.61
C VAL A 17 6.53 1.08 -9.92
N ALA A 18 5.24 1.45 -9.92
CA ALA A 18 4.60 2.02 -11.10
C ALA A 18 5.26 3.33 -11.55
N ARG A 19 5.59 4.23 -10.60
CA ARG A 19 6.33 5.47 -10.88
C ARG A 19 7.73 5.20 -11.40
N ALA A 20 8.42 4.19 -10.88
CA ALA A 20 9.73 3.81 -11.40
C ALA A 20 9.65 3.43 -12.89
N GLY A 21 8.59 2.72 -13.31
CA GLY A 21 8.33 2.44 -14.72
C GLY A 21 8.16 3.70 -15.57
N ILE A 22 7.43 4.70 -15.06
CA ILE A 22 7.24 5.99 -15.73
C ILE A 22 8.56 6.76 -15.83
N HIS A 23 9.32 6.87 -14.74
CA HIS A 23 10.60 7.60 -14.69
C HIS A 23 11.62 7.01 -15.65
N LEU A 24 11.60 5.68 -15.85
CA LEU A 24 12.48 4.97 -16.76
C LEU A 24 11.92 4.85 -18.20
N GLY A 25 10.70 5.34 -18.45
CA GLY A 25 10.05 5.24 -19.76
C GLY A 25 9.76 3.79 -20.20
N LEU A 26 9.57 2.88 -19.25
CA LEU A 26 9.34 1.45 -19.53
C LEU A 26 7.87 1.20 -19.85
N THR A 27 7.61 0.71 -21.06
CA THR A 27 6.26 0.32 -21.51
C THR A 27 5.97 -1.17 -21.29
N SER A 28 7.01 -1.99 -21.12
CA SER A 28 6.89 -3.42 -20.87
C SER A 28 6.85 -3.71 -19.37
N PRO A 29 5.76 -4.29 -18.83
CA PRO A 29 5.70 -4.69 -17.42
C PRO A 29 6.81 -5.67 -17.05
N LYS A 30 7.16 -6.59 -17.96
CA LYS A 30 8.22 -7.57 -17.70
C LYS A 30 9.59 -6.93 -17.61
N GLN A 31 9.85 -5.90 -18.41
CA GLN A 31 11.11 -5.15 -18.33
C GLN A 31 11.20 -4.40 -17.00
N LEU A 32 10.11 -3.76 -16.55
CA LEU A 32 10.06 -3.14 -15.23
C LEU A 32 10.35 -4.15 -14.11
N LEU A 33 9.77 -5.35 -14.20
CA LEU A 33 10.02 -6.41 -13.22
C LEU A 33 11.46 -6.90 -13.21
N ASP A 34 12.09 -7.04 -14.38
CA ASP A 34 13.49 -7.43 -14.50
C ASP A 34 14.41 -6.33 -13.90
N GLU A 35 14.13 -5.05 -14.15
CA GLU A 35 14.92 -3.92 -13.61
C GLU A 35 14.79 -3.76 -12.09
N VAL A 36 13.57 -3.88 -11.55
CA VAL A 36 13.29 -3.59 -10.13
C VAL A 36 13.52 -4.80 -9.25
N PHE A 37 13.16 -5.99 -9.71
CA PHE A 37 13.17 -7.20 -8.88
C PHE A 37 14.15 -8.27 -9.35
N ALA A 38 14.74 -8.12 -10.53
CA ALA A 38 15.44 -9.21 -11.24
C ALA A 38 14.56 -10.47 -11.35
N ASN A 39 13.24 -10.29 -11.43
CA ASN A 39 12.26 -11.38 -11.43
C ASN A 39 10.97 -10.98 -12.17
N ARG A 40 10.83 -11.45 -13.40
CA ARG A 40 9.64 -11.27 -14.26
C ARG A 40 8.35 -11.95 -13.79
N HIS A 41 8.35 -12.71 -12.71
CA HIS A 41 7.18 -13.40 -12.18
C HIS A 41 6.55 -12.73 -10.96
N VAL A 42 7.12 -11.61 -10.49
CA VAL A 42 6.57 -10.81 -9.40
C VAL A 42 5.15 -10.37 -9.73
N ILE A 43 4.24 -10.54 -8.78
CA ILE A 43 2.83 -10.17 -8.89
C ILE A 43 2.66 -8.77 -8.29
N ALA A 44 1.91 -7.93 -8.99
CA ALA A 44 1.63 -6.55 -8.60
C ALA A 44 0.54 -6.49 -7.51
N THR A 45 0.87 -6.99 -6.32
CA THR A 45 -0.03 -7.02 -5.16
C THR A 45 -0.12 -5.64 -4.50
N VAL A 46 -1.34 -5.12 -4.33
CA VAL A 46 -1.59 -3.78 -3.76
C VAL A 46 -1.33 -3.72 -2.25
N ASP A 47 -1.89 -4.65 -1.48
CA ASP A 47 -1.89 -4.55 0.00
C ASP A 47 -0.62 -5.04 0.66
N LEU A 48 -0.26 -6.30 0.39
CA LEU A 48 0.82 -7.02 1.04
C LEU A 48 1.75 -7.60 -0.02
N PRO A 49 2.56 -6.76 -0.66
CA PRO A 49 3.52 -7.20 -1.65
C PRO A 49 4.66 -8.01 -1.02
N ASN A 50 5.30 -8.78 -1.87
CA ASN A 50 6.52 -9.53 -1.58
C ASN A 50 7.73 -8.80 -2.16
N HIS A 51 8.92 -9.41 -2.03
CA HIS A 51 10.16 -8.91 -2.62
C HIS A 51 10.56 -7.51 -2.15
N LEU A 52 10.33 -7.21 -0.86
CA LEU A 52 10.73 -5.93 -0.28
C LEU A 52 12.25 -5.79 -0.12
N ALA A 53 13.01 -6.89 0.00
CA ALA A 53 14.45 -6.81 0.18
C ALA A 53 15.19 -6.27 -1.08
N PRO A 54 14.86 -6.70 -2.31
CA PRO A 54 15.33 -6.02 -3.51
C PRO A 54 15.01 -4.52 -3.55
N LEU A 55 13.79 -4.12 -3.18
CA LEU A 55 13.38 -2.72 -3.18
C LEU A 55 14.17 -1.88 -2.17
N ALA A 56 14.38 -2.40 -0.96
CA ALA A 56 15.19 -1.73 0.06
C ALA A 56 16.60 -1.41 -0.43
N ARG A 57 17.21 -2.31 -1.23
CA ARG A 57 18.55 -2.10 -1.81
C ARG A 57 18.60 -1.07 -2.93
N LEU A 58 17.47 -0.74 -3.55
CA LEU A 58 17.38 0.28 -4.60
C LEU A 58 17.22 1.69 -4.00
N LEU A 59 16.81 1.78 -2.73
CA LEU A 59 16.59 3.04 -2.04
C LEU A 59 17.90 3.56 -1.42
N PRO A 60 18.11 4.89 -1.39
CA PRO A 60 19.22 5.50 -0.66
C PRO A 60 19.31 5.05 0.80
N ASP A 61 20.49 4.58 1.21
CA ASP A 61 20.78 4.16 2.60
C ASP A 61 20.49 5.26 3.64
N SER A 62 20.59 6.53 3.24
CA SER A 62 20.32 7.70 4.09
C SER A 62 18.89 7.78 4.60
N MET A 63 17.92 7.13 3.93
CA MET A 63 16.55 7.04 4.40
C MET A 63 16.36 5.95 5.46
N GLY A 64 17.29 4.98 5.55
CA GLY A 64 17.21 3.86 6.47
C GLY A 64 15.93 3.06 6.31
N LEU A 65 15.46 2.81 5.08
CA LEU A 65 14.26 2.02 4.79
C LEU A 65 14.64 0.55 4.56
N ASP A 66 14.68 -0.22 5.64
CA ASP A 66 14.80 -1.68 5.56
C ASP A 66 13.45 -2.36 5.23
N VAL A 67 13.46 -3.69 5.12
CA VAL A 67 12.26 -4.47 4.82
C VAL A 67 11.13 -4.23 5.81
N GLU A 68 11.45 -4.15 7.11
CA GLU A 68 10.44 -3.95 8.14
C GLU A 68 9.81 -2.56 8.00
N ARG A 69 10.63 -1.52 7.85
CA ARG A 69 10.16 -0.15 7.65
C ARG A 69 9.34 -0.02 6.36
N LEU A 70 9.76 -0.64 5.27
CA LEU A 70 8.95 -0.67 4.04
C LEU A 70 7.61 -1.37 4.26
N ALA A 71 7.59 -2.51 4.95
CA ALA A 71 6.36 -3.22 5.27
C ALA A 71 5.40 -2.33 6.10
N TYR A 72 5.91 -1.67 7.15
CA TYR A 72 5.05 -0.83 8.01
C TYR A 72 4.65 0.50 7.36
N MET A 73 5.54 1.15 6.61
CA MET A 73 5.31 2.50 6.11
C MET A 73 4.68 2.54 4.72
N HIS A 74 4.89 1.49 3.90
CA HIS A 74 4.54 1.49 2.47
C HIS A 74 3.65 0.32 2.03
N THR A 75 3.12 -0.48 2.97
CA THR A 75 2.14 -1.57 2.70
C THR A 75 0.96 -1.53 3.68
N LEU A 76 -0.05 -2.39 3.53
CA LEU A 76 -1.16 -2.49 4.49
C LEU A 76 -0.87 -3.42 5.69
N PHE A 77 0.37 -3.89 5.85
CA PHE A 77 0.77 -4.76 6.97
C PHE A 77 0.38 -4.23 8.37
N PRO A 78 0.53 -2.92 8.69
CA PRO A 78 0.15 -2.37 10.00
C PRO A 78 -1.33 -2.54 10.35
N VAL A 79 -2.22 -2.68 9.37
CA VAL A 79 -3.64 -2.89 9.62
C VAL A 79 -3.90 -4.26 10.26
N TYR A 80 -3.05 -5.24 9.93
CA TYR A 80 -3.18 -6.64 10.39
C TYR A 80 -2.24 -6.98 11.55
N ALA A 81 -1.10 -6.30 11.64
CA ALA A 81 -0.05 -6.58 12.62
C ALA A 81 -0.51 -6.55 14.09
N PRO A 82 -1.38 -5.62 14.55
CA PRO A 82 -1.85 -5.57 15.94
C PRO A 82 -2.67 -6.79 16.36
N PHE A 83 -3.31 -7.45 15.40
CA PHE A 83 -4.18 -8.61 15.62
C PHE A 83 -3.45 -9.94 15.37
N THR A 84 -2.14 -9.89 15.09
CA THR A 84 -1.32 -11.04 14.73
C THR A 84 -0.29 -11.34 15.82
N PRO A 85 -0.19 -12.59 16.31
CA PRO A 85 0.87 -13.01 17.22
C PRO A 85 2.28 -12.67 16.72
N GLU A 86 3.21 -12.36 17.63
CA GLU A 86 4.54 -11.84 17.28
C GLU A 86 5.37 -12.82 16.41
N ASP A 87 5.30 -14.12 16.70
CA ASP A 87 5.94 -15.17 15.91
C ASP A 87 5.45 -15.18 14.46
N ARG A 88 4.13 -15.09 14.26
CA ARG A 88 3.53 -14.99 12.92
C ARG A 88 3.88 -13.68 12.25
N ARG A 89 3.94 -12.58 12.99
CA ARG A 89 4.33 -11.26 12.48
C ARG A 89 5.76 -11.27 11.93
N LYS A 90 6.72 -11.81 12.68
CA LYS A 90 8.12 -11.98 12.24
C LYS A 90 8.21 -12.86 11.01
N PHE A 91 7.50 -14.00 11.00
CA PHE A 91 7.43 -14.88 9.84
C PHE A 91 6.87 -14.17 8.61
N CYS A 92 5.81 -13.36 8.76
CA CYS A 92 5.28 -12.55 7.65
C CYS A 92 6.32 -11.56 7.11
N LEU A 93 7.05 -10.85 7.96
CA LEU A 93 8.10 -9.91 7.54
C LEU A 93 9.22 -10.63 6.76
N GLU A 94 9.68 -11.79 7.24
CA GLU A 94 10.64 -12.63 6.52
C GLU A 94 10.13 -13.04 5.13
N LYS A 95 8.84 -13.38 5.04
CA LYS A 95 8.20 -13.74 3.76
C LYS A 95 7.99 -12.55 2.84
N MET A 96 7.69 -11.36 3.38
CA MET A 96 7.59 -10.12 2.61
C MET A 96 8.95 -9.68 2.06
N ALA A 97 10.05 -10.01 2.76
CA ALA A 97 11.41 -9.73 2.29
C ALA A 97 11.70 -10.41 0.94
N GLY A 98 11.26 -11.67 0.80
CA GLY A 98 11.50 -12.53 -0.36
C GLY A 98 10.21 -13.02 -1.01
N GLU A 99 10.11 -14.33 -1.23
CA GLU A 99 8.94 -14.98 -1.84
C GLU A 99 8.04 -15.63 -0.77
N SER A 100 6.73 -15.35 -0.86
CA SER A 100 5.73 -15.93 0.05
C SER A 100 4.76 -16.91 -0.60
N GLN A 101 4.75 -17.00 -1.94
CA GLN A 101 3.78 -17.78 -2.72
C GLN A 101 2.30 -17.53 -2.30
N GLY A 102 1.98 -16.34 -1.79
CA GLY A 102 0.63 -15.97 -1.36
C GLY A 102 0.26 -16.41 0.07
N ALA A 103 1.19 -16.97 0.83
CA ALA A 103 0.94 -17.45 2.19
C ALA A 103 0.59 -16.33 3.18
N ILE A 104 1.03 -15.08 2.93
CA ILE A 104 0.85 -13.97 3.87
C ILE A 104 -0.64 -13.63 4.08
N HIS A 105 -1.42 -13.51 3.00
CA HIS A 105 -2.87 -13.23 3.09
C HIS A 105 -3.63 -14.29 3.88
N LEU A 106 -3.18 -15.55 3.81
CA LEU A 106 -3.75 -16.65 4.60
C LEU A 106 -3.36 -16.54 6.08
N ILE A 107 -2.08 -16.32 6.38
CA ILE A 107 -1.55 -16.24 7.75
C ILE A 107 -2.18 -15.08 8.53
N LEU A 108 -2.37 -13.94 7.85
CA LEU A 108 -3.01 -12.75 8.42
C LEU A 108 -4.55 -12.83 8.42
N GLY A 109 -5.12 -13.96 8.00
CA GLY A 109 -6.57 -14.20 8.06
C GLY A 109 -7.39 -13.32 7.12
N ILE A 110 -6.76 -12.68 6.13
CA ILE A 110 -7.46 -11.77 5.19
C ILE A 110 -8.49 -12.54 4.37
N VAL A 111 -8.14 -13.76 3.93
CA VAL A 111 -9.04 -14.63 3.16
C VAL A 111 -10.27 -15.05 3.98
N ALA A 112 -10.13 -15.16 5.31
CA ALA A 112 -11.22 -15.50 6.22
C ALA A 112 -12.02 -14.26 6.68
N SER A 113 -11.60 -13.05 6.31
CA SER A 113 -12.27 -11.82 6.70
C SER A 113 -13.65 -11.73 6.06
N ARG A 114 -14.65 -11.38 6.88
CA ARG A 114 -16.02 -11.09 6.42
C ARG A 114 -16.16 -9.66 5.89
N VAL A 115 -15.16 -8.81 6.13
CA VAL A 115 -15.18 -7.43 5.65
C VAL A 115 -14.71 -7.43 4.20
N LYS A 116 -15.62 -7.05 3.29
CA LYS A 116 -15.36 -7.07 1.85
C LYS A 116 -14.36 -5.98 1.50
N GLN A 117 -13.30 -6.40 0.81
CA GLN A 117 -12.38 -5.45 0.20
C GLN A 117 -12.97 -4.92 -1.10
N SER A 118 -12.68 -3.66 -1.42
CA SER A 118 -13.07 -3.06 -2.70
C SER A 118 -12.48 -3.84 -3.87
N LEU A 119 -13.28 -4.08 -4.91
CA LEU A 119 -12.84 -4.74 -6.14
C LEU A 119 -11.93 -3.84 -6.97
N SER A 120 -12.11 -2.52 -6.87
CA SER A 120 -11.31 -1.50 -7.55
C SER A 120 -10.41 -0.76 -6.56
N LEU A 121 -9.28 -0.26 -7.06
CA LEU A 121 -8.47 0.71 -6.31
C LEU A 121 -9.28 1.99 -6.09
N ARG A 122 -9.13 2.60 -4.91
CA ARG A 122 -9.82 3.84 -4.57
C ARG A 122 -8.90 5.04 -4.61
N TYR A 123 -9.45 6.21 -4.90
CA TYR A 123 -8.71 7.47 -4.90
C TYR A 123 -9.56 8.63 -4.41
N CYS A 124 -8.87 9.71 -4.03
CA CYS A 124 -9.50 11.00 -3.79
C CYS A 124 -9.19 11.94 -4.98
N PRO A 125 -10.21 12.37 -5.76
CA PRO A 125 -10.03 13.31 -6.87
C PRO A 125 -9.26 14.58 -6.50
N GLN A 126 -9.59 15.21 -5.37
CA GLN A 126 -8.92 16.43 -4.91
C GLN A 126 -7.46 16.17 -4.48
N CYS A 127 -7.18 15.06 -3.79
CA CYS A 127 -5.81 14.68 -3.47
C CYS A 127 -4.97 14.44 -4.73
N LEU A 128 -5.51 13.77 -5.76
CA LEU A 128 -4.76 13.58 -7.02
C LEU A 128 -4.45 14.93 -7.70
N GLN A 129 -5.38 15.89 -7.67
CA GLN A 129 -5.12 17.24 -8.19
C GLN A 129 -4.00 17.94 -7.40
N ASN A 130 -4.04 17.86 -6.06
CA ASN A 130 -2.99 18.40 -5.20
C ASN A 130 -1.64 17.72 -5.48
N GLN A 131 -1.64 16.40 -5.66
CA GLN A 131 -0.44 15.63 -6.03
C GLN A 131 0.18 16.15 -7.33
N ARG A 132 -0.66 16.31 -8.36
CA ARG A 132 -0.21 16.83 -9.66
C ARG A 132 0.35 18.25 -9.55
N PHE A 133 -0.27 19.09 -8.74
CA PHE A 133 0.13 20.48 -8.57
C PHE A 133 1.45 20.61 -7.79
N HIS A 134 1.61 19.86 -6.68
CA HIS A 134 2.77 20.00 -5.80
C HIS A 134 3.94 19.08 -6.14
N GLN A 135 3.69 17.86 -6.59
CA GLN A 135 4.73 16.86 -6.88
C GLN A 135 4.96 16.68 -8.39
N GLY A 136 4.02 17.10 -9.23
CA GLY A 136 4.11 16.91 -10.69
C GLY A 136 3.74 15.52 -11.17
N GLU A 137 3.45 14.59 -10.26
CA GLU A 137 3.12 13.20 -10.55
C GLU A 137 2.05 12.67 -9.59
N TYR A 138 1.43 11.55 -9.95
CA TYR A 138 0.36 10.92 -9.17
C TYR A 138 0.88 9.66 -8.47
N TYR A 139 0.34 9.37 -7.29
CA TYR A 139 0.65 8.16 -6.55
C TYR A 139 -0.52 7.66 -5.71
N TRP A 140 -0.62 6.34 -5.56
CA TRP A 140 -1.66 5.72 -4.73
C TRP A 140 -1.31 5.83 -3.25
N LEU A 141 -2.18 6.49 -2.47
CA LEU A 141 -2.07 6.47 -1.02
C LEU A 141 -2.56 5.14 -0.46
N ARG A 142 -1.88 4.65 0.60
CA ARG A 142 -2.26 3.44 1.32
C ARG A 142 -3.57 3.61 2.05
N SER A 143 -3.77 4.77 2.70
CA SER A 143 -4.97 5.09 3.48
C SER A 143 -6.26 4.88 2.68
N TRP A 144 -6.26 5.14 1.37
CA TRP A 144 -7.40 4.90 0.49
C TRP A 144 -7.72 3.41 0.29
N GLN A 145 -6.72 2.53 0.45
CA GLN A 145 -6.84 1.09 0.21
C GLN A 145 -7.15 0.28 1.46
N VAL A 146 -7.20 0.92 2.63
CA VAL A 146 -7.57 0.25 3.89
C VAL A 146 -9.01 -0.24 3.81
N ILE A 147 -9.24 -1.50 4.18
CA ILE A 147 -10.59 -2.10 4.19
C ILE A 147 -11.50 -1.24 5.08
N GLY A 148 -12.64 -0.81 4.54
CA GLY A 148 -13.59 0.06 5.25
C GLY A 148 -13.30 1.57 5.18
N ALA A 149 -12.19 2.00 4.57
CA ALA A 149 -11.93 3.41 4.30
C ALA A 149 -12.84 3.92 3.17
N ASP A 150 -13.93 4.59 3.45
CA ASP A 150 -14.87 5.11 2.45
C ASP A 150 -14.67 6.59 2.14
N CYS A 151 -13.93 7.30 2.99
CA CYS A 151 -13.66 8.73 2.86
C CYS A 151 -12.15 9.03 2.89
N CYS A 152 -11.78 10.14 2.27
CA CYS A 152 -10.50 10.78 2.44
C CYS A 152 -10.48 11.59 3.75
N LEU A 153 -9.36 11.55 4.46
CA LEU A 153 -9.14 12.32 5.69
C LEU A 153 -9.30 13.83 5.51
N PHE A 154 -9.01 14.35 4.32
CA PHE A 154 -8.92 15.79 4.06
C PHE A 154 -10.08 16.35 3.24
N HIS A 155 -10.87 15.51 2.57
CA HIS A 155 -11.81 15.96 1.54
C HIS A 155 -13.21 15.36 1.71
N GLY A 156 -13.47 14.21 1.08
CA GLY A 156 -14.78 13.58 1.09
C GLY A 156 -14.69 12.14 0.65
N THR A 157 -15.83 11.57 0.24
CA THR A 157 -15.94 10.16 -0.19
C THR A 157 -14.88 9.81 -1.24
N LEU A 158 -14.27 8.63 -1.11
CA LEU A 158 -13.34 8.08 -2.08
C LEU A 158 -14.10 7.57 -3.31
N ALA A 159 -13.53 7.81 -4.49
CA ALA A 159 -14.02 7.27 -5.75
C ALA A 159 -13.33 5.93 -6.08
N GLU A 160 -13.99 5.08 -6.86
CA GLU A 160 -13.39 3.88 -7.42
C GLU A 160 -12.74 4.20 -8.77
N ALA A 161 -11.48 3.80 -8.93
CA ALA A 161 -10.78 3.91 -10.20
C ALA A 161 -11.26 2.83 -11.18
N ASN A 162 -11.07 3.09 -12.48
CA ASN A 162 -11.23 2.10 -13.55
C ASN A 162 -10.04 1.11 -13.56
N LEU A 163 -9.63 0.63 -12.39
CA LEU A 163 -8.51 -0.26 -12.19
C LEU A 163 -8.86 -1.26 -11.09
N GLU A 164 -9.05 -2.51 -11.52
CA GLU A 164 -9.32 -3.61 -10.61
C GLU A 164 -8.10 -3.88 -9.71
N ARG A 165 -8.37 -4.11 -8.43
CA ARG A 165 -7.37 -4.46 -7.43
C ARG A 165 -6.67 -5.79 -7.74
N HIS A 166 -7.40 -6.72 -8.34
CA HIS A 166 -6.93 -8.03 -8.76
C HIS A 166 -7.11 -8.18 -10.27
N ALA A 167 -6.40 -7.35 -11.04
CA ALA A 167 -6.51 -7.35 -12.49
C ALA A 167 -6.04 -8.67 -13.13
N TYR A 168 -6.60 -8.99 -14.30
CA TYR A 168 -6.13 -10.07 -15.17
C TYR A 168 -4.63 -9.94 -15.50
N HIS A 169 -4.16 -8.70 -15.67
CA HIS A 169 -2.74 -8.36 -15.84
C HIS A 169 -2.00 -8.28 -14.50
N ARG A 170 -1.94 -9.40 -13.79
CA ARG A 170 -1.38 -9.54 -12.42
C ARG A 170 0.09 -9.14 -12.23
N HIS A 171 0.80 -8.76 -13.29
CA HIS A 171 2.21 -8.36 -13.27
C HIS A 171 2.41 -6.86 -13.56
N GLU A 172 1.32 -6.12 -13.76
CA GLU A 172 1.36 -4.73 -14.16
C GLU A 172 1.18 -3.80 -12.97
N PHE A 173 2.14 -2.90 -12.79
CA PHE A 173 2.10 -1.83 -11.81
C PHE A 173 1.66 -0.55 -12.52
N ILE A 174 0.49 -0.02 -12.14
CA ILE A 174 -0.15 1.09 -12.84
C ILE A 174 -0.26 2.28 -11.91
N ALA A 175 0.36 3.41 -12.27
CA ALA A 175 0.23 4.64 -11.50
C ALA A 175 -1.15 5.27 -11.72
N PRO A 176 -1.68 6.03 -10.74
CA PRO A 176 -2.91 6.76 -10.98
C PRO A 176 -2.71 7.73 -12.14
N ASN A 177 -3.76 7.90 -12.94
CA ASN A 177 -3.75 8.87 -14.03
C ASN A 177 -5.18 9.30 -14.34
N PRO A 178 -5.39 10.44 -15.03
CA PRO A 178 -6.73 10.97 -15.28
C PRO A 178 -7.67 10.05 -16.08
N LEU A 179 -7.14 9.09 -16.85
CA LEU A 179 -7.98 8.14 -17.59
C LEU A 179 -8.55 7.06 -16.67
N LEU A 180 -7.75 6.57 -15.71
CA LEU A 180 -8.19 5.59 -14.72
C LEU A 180 -8.92 6.23 -13.55
N CYS A 181 -8.59 7.48 -13.25
CA CYS A 181 -9.07 8.23 -12.09
C CYS A 181 -9.74 9.54 -12.58
N PRO A 182 -10.95 9.48 -13.16
CA PRO A 182 -11.61 10.67 -13.66
C PRO A 182 -11.88 11.68 -12.53
N PRO A 183 -11.86 12.99 -12.82
CA PRO A 183 -12.27 13.99 -11.85
C PRO A 183 -13.78 13.85 -11.60
N VAL A 184 -14.16 13.41 -10.40
CA VAL A 184 -15.56 13.29 -9.99
C VAL A 184 -15.83 14.18 -8.78
N PRO A 185 -17.03 14.78 -8.66
CA PRO A 185 -17.41 15.54 -7.47
C PRO A 185 -17.37 14.66 -6.22
N GLN A 186 -16.82 15.17 -5.12
CA GLN A 186 -16.81 14.47 -3.83
C GLN A 186 -17.96 14.97 -2.95
N SER A 187 -18.74 14.03 -2.42
CA SER A 187 -19.69 14.33 -1.34
C SER A 187 -18.95 14.46 -0.01
N ALA A 188 -19.45 15.32 0.88
CA ALA A 188 -18.95 15.39 2.25
C ALA A 188 -19.11 14.01 2.93
N GLY A 189 -18.06 13.56 3.62
CA GLY A 189 -18.12 12.31 4.40
C GLY A 189 -19.18 12.45 5.49
N ARG A 190 -20.23 11.62 5.45
CA ARG A 190 -21.16 11.45 6.60
C ARG A 190 -20.48 10.59 7.68
N ASP A 191 -21.15 10.33 8.81
CA ASP A 191 -20.80 9.57 10.05
C ASP A 191 -19.62 8.55 10.06
N HIS A 192 -19.15 8.09 8.91
CA HIS A 192 -17.94 7.30 8.64
C HIS A 192 -16.61 8.04 8.92
N VAL A 193 -16.63 9.37 9.07
CA VAL A 193 -15.44 10.19 9.40
C VAL A 193 -14.71 9.68 10.64
N ILE A 194 -15.44 9.18 11.65
CA ILE A 194 -14.84 8.64 12.89
C ILE A 194 -13.92 7.44 12.58
N ARG A 195 -14.37 6.50 11.76
CA ARG A 195 -13.57 5.31 11.40
C ARG A 195 -12.37 5.66 10.54
N VAL A 196 -12.53 6.62 9.62
CA VAL A 196 -11.44 7.09 8.76
C VAL A 196 -10.38 7.81 9.58
N SER A 197 -10.77 8.59 10.60
CA SER A 197 -9.83 9.31 11.46
C SER A 197 -8.90 8.41 12.28
N GLU A 198 -9.28 7.14 12.49
CA GLU A 198 -8.44 6.15 13.16
C GLU A 198 -7.43 5.49 12.21
N ILE A 199 -7.63 5.57 10.88
CA ILE A 199 -6.73 4.92 9.90
C ILE A 199 -5.27 5.36 10.06
N PRO A 200 -4.94 6.66 10.19
CA PRO A 200 -3.57 7.09 10.47
C PRO A 200 -2.99 6.37 11.68
N SER A 201 -3.76 6.24 12.78
CA SER A 201 -3.28 5.55 13.97
C SER A 201 -2.92 4.10 13.71
N PHE A 202 -3.75 3.34 12.98
CA PHE A 202 -3.43 1.96 12.59
C PHE A 202 -2.21 1.89 11.66
N LEU A 203 -2.14 2.80 10.69
CA LEU A 203 -1.05 2.89 9.72
C LEU A 203 0.28 3.36 10.32
N GLU A 204 0.22 4.08 11.44
CA GLU A 204 1.35 4.58 12.24
C GLU A 204 1.65 3.69 13.44
N THR A 205 0.86 2.63 13.71
CA THR A 205 1.09 1.69 14.83
C THR A 205 2.33 0.81 14.57
N GLN A 206 3.48 1.45 14.80
CA GLN A 206 4.70 1.02 15.49
C GLN A 206 5.66 0.07 14.77
N ILE A 207 6.73 0.69 14.27
CA ILE A 207 8.10 0.28 14.59
C ILE A 207 8.38 0.77 16.03
N ILE A 208 7.91 0.04 17.05
CA ILE A 208 8.42 0.22 18.42
C ILE A 208 8.89 -1.15 18.92
N PRO A 209 10.15 -1.26 19.38
CA PRO A 209 10.59 -2.48 20.02
C PRO A 209 9.85 -2.66 21.35
N SER A 210 9.13 -3.78 21.47
CA SER A 210 8.63 -4.40 22.70
C SER A 210 8.31 -3.44 23.86
N VAL A 211 7.12 -2.85 23.86
CA VAL A 211 6.44 -2.55 25.13
C VAL A 211 5.12 -3.30 25.12
N ARG A 212 5.07 -4.39 25.90
CA ARG A 212 3.85 -5.14 26.19
C ARG A 212 2.85 -4.20 26.86
N VAL A 213 2.00 -3.55 26.08
CA VAL A 213 0.77 -2.98 26.61
C VAL A 213 -0.29 -4.07 26.55
N TYR A 214 -0.35 -4.89 27.60
CA TYR A 214 -1.55 -5.66 27.89
C TYR A 214 -2.68 -4.67 28.17
N LYS A 215 -3.43 -4.26 27.15
CA LYS A 215 -4.78 -3.73 27.38
C LYS A 215 -5.65 -4.92 27.77
N ARG A 216 -5.77 -5.14 29.09
CA ARG A 216 -6.86 -5.93 29.68
C ARG A 216 -8.17 -5.29 29.22
N CYS A 217 -8.85 -5.89 28.24
CA CYS A 217 -10.28 -5.69 28.07
C CYS A 217 -10.97 -6.29 29.30
N CYS A 218 -11.30 -5.44 30.27
CA CYS A 218 -12.36 -5.76 31.21
C CYS A 218 -13.69 -5.69 30.45
N PHE A 219 -14.17 -6.85 30.01
CA PHE A 219 -15.59 -7.07 29.84
C PHE A 219 -16.23 -7.05 31.23
N ARG A 220 -17.09 -6.08 31.49
CA ARG A 220 -18.25 -6.19 32.36
C ARG A 220 -19.34 -5.27 31.84
#